data_AF-A0A3D1V4P7-F1
#
_entry.id   AF-A0A3D1V4P7-F1
#
_cell.length_a   1.000
_cell.length_b   1.000
_cell.length_c   1.000
_cell.angle_alpha   90.00
_cell.angle_beta   90.00
_cell.angle_gamma   90.00
#
_symmetry.space_group_name_H-M   'P 1'
#
loop_
_entity.id
_entity.type
_entity.pdbx_description
1 polymer ?
#
loop_
_entity_poly.entity_id
_entity_poly.type
_entity_poly.pdbx_seq_one_letter_code
_entity_poly.pdbx_strand_id
1 'polypeptide(L)'
;DVYKNVHLSSSSIIGAAAYSGITTLVGQGSGGVWDLGVNPLSNMLHVFEAFEAVPMNLAVLARGSSDRAELKTAFEVGASGLKIHEDVGAFPSVIDACLSIADLAGGQVAIHTDGLNEAGALAETIAAIAGRSIHAYHVEGSGGGHAPNLIEICSDPRIIGSSTNPTLPWSVNSVAEQLEMIITVHRLDRNNPEDMAAARDRVRASTIA
;
A
#
# COMPACT_ATOMS: atom_id res chain seq x y z
N ASP A 1 -4.47 -17.00 7.96
CA ASP A 1 -4.85 -16.20 9.14
C ASP A 1 -4.10 -14.85 9.24
N VAL A 2 -3.33 -14.44 8.22
CA VAL A 2 -2.62 -13.14 8.18
C VAL A 2 -3.29 -12.18 7.19
N TYR A 3 -3.60 -10.96 7.63
CA TYR A 3 -4.04 -9.87 6.76
C TYR A 3 -2.93 -8.83 6.61
N LYS A 4 -2.42 -8.65 5.39
CA LYS A 4 -1.14 -7.98 5.15
C LYS A 4 -1.22 -6.49 4.75
N ASN A 5 -2.40 -6.01 4.39
CA ASN A 5 -2.63 -4.62 3.97
C ASN A 5 -3.73 -4.00 4.83
N VAL A 6 -3.39 -3.72 6.09
CA VAL A 6 -4.34 -3.21 7.08
C VAL A 6 -4.08 -1.73 7.32
N HIS A 7 -5.06 -0.89 7.02
CA HIS A 7 -5.05 0.48 7.53
C HIS A 7 -5.65 0.46 8.95
N LEU A 8 -4.84 0.79 9.96
CA LEU A 8 -5.25 0.89 11.36
C LEU A 8 -6.04 2.17 11.61
N SER A 9 -7.14 2.36 10.88
CA SER A 9 -7.95 3.59 10.88
C SER A 9 -8.88 3.68 12.09
N SER A 10 -9.35 2.54 12.60
CA SER A 10 -10.25 2.43 13.74
C SER A 10 -10.04 1.12 14.47
N SER A 11 -10.26 1.10 15.79
CA SER A 11 -10.22 -0.13 16.60
C SER A 11 -11.29 -1.15 16.20
N SER A 12 -12.35 -0.74 15.49
CA SER A 12 -13.39 -1.64 14.99
C SER A 12 -12.85 -2.72 14.04
N ILE A 13 -11.71 -2.45 13.36
CA ILE A 13 -11.08 -3.41 12.45
C ILE A 13 -10.59 -4.67 13.16
N ILE A 14 -10.20 -4.55 14.44
CA ILE A 14 -9.70 -5.66 15.26
C ILE A 14 -10.80 -6.72 15.42
N GLY A 15 -12.00 -6.28 15.81
CA GLY A 15 -13.16 -7.17 15.95
C GLY A 15 -13.52 -7.82 14.62
N ALA A 16 -13.61 -7.03 13.54
CA ALA A 16 -13.94 -7.54 12.21
C ALA A 16 -12.91 -8.58 11.70
N ALA A 17 -11.62 -8.32 11.92
CA ALA A 17 -10.55 -9.26 11.56
C ALA A 17 -10.65 -10.55 12.39
N ALA A 18 -10.80 -10.45 13.71
CA ALA A 18 -10.92 -11.62 14.58
C ALA A 18 -12.14 -12.49 14.22
N TYR A 19 -13.31 -11.88 13.99
CA TYR A 19 -14.53 -12.61 13.61
C TYR A 19 -14.43 -13.29 12.24
N SER A 20 -13.57 -12.81 11.35
CA SER A 20 -13.32 -13.44 10.04
C SER A 20 -12.20 -14.48 10.07
N GLY A 21 -11.63 -14.80 11.25
CA GLY A 21 -10.57 -15.79 11.41
C GLY A 21 -9.17 -15.28 11.10
N ILE A 22 -8.98 -13.97 11.02
CA ILE A 22 -7.66 -13.34 10.96
C ILE A 22 -7.11 -13.25 12.39
N THR A 23 -5.86 -13.65 12.59
CA THR A 23 -5.16 -13.64 13.89
C THR A 23 -3.94 -12.72 13.89
N THR A 24 -3.48 -12.32 12.70
CA THR A 24 -2.28 -11.49 12.51
C THR A 24 -2.58 -10.33 11.57
N LEU A 25 -2.24 -9.11 12.00
CA LEU A 25 -2.36 -7.90 11.22
C LEU A 25 -0.96 -7.43 10.83
N VAL A 26 -0.73 -7.15 9.55
CA VAL A 26 0.39 -6.33 9.08
C VAL A 26 -0.20 -5.03 8.57
N GLY A 27 0.12 -3.93 9.22
CA GLY A 27 -0.62 -2.70 9.01
C GLY A 27 0.16 -1.41 9.14
N GLN A 28 -0.49 -0.35 8.68
CA GLN A 28 -0.01 1.02 8.65
C GLN A 28 -1.06 1.96 9.27
N GLY A 29 -0.60 3.12 9.74
CA GLY A 29 -1.42 4.13 10.38
C GLY A 29 -1.56 3.97 11.90
N SER A 30 -2.05 5.03 12.54
CA SER A 30 -2.11 5.17 14.01
C SER A 30 -3.50 5.57 14.52
N GLY A 31 -4.53 5.42 13.70
CA GLY A 31 -5.94 5.67 14.07
C GLY A 31 -6.44 7.07 13.75
N GLY A 32 -7.74 7.17 13.44
CA GLY A 32 -8.48 8.45 13.38
C GLY A 32 -8.15 9.40 12.23
N VAL A 33 -7.06 9.15 11.50
CA VAL A 33 -6.63 9.91 10.32
C VAL A 33 -6.18 8.95 9.21
N TRP A 34 -6.22 9.44 7.97
CA TRP A 34 -5.58 8.73 6.87
C TRP A 34 -4.06 8.85 7.04
N ASP A 35 -3.38 7.70 7.09
CA ASP A 35 -1.94 7.60 7.25
C ASP A 35 -1.43 6.33 6.52
N LEU A 36 -0.16 6.38 6.12
CA LEU A 36 0.54 5.45 5.24
C LEU A 36 1.73 4.77 5.90
N GLY A 37 1.92 5.02 7.19
CA GLY A 37 2.90 4.37 8.06
C GLY A 37 2.55 4.60 9.52
N VAL A 38 3.32 4.02 10.43
CA VAL A 38 3.13 4.23 11.88
C VAL A 38 4.15 5.22 12.46
N ASN A 39 5.22 5.57 11.75
CA ASN A 39 6.18 6.62 12.15
C ASN A 39 5.51 8.01 12.18
N PRO A 40 6.05 8.98 12.95
CA PRO A 40 7.34 8.98 13.67
C PRO A 40 7.37 8.11 14.95
N LEU A 41 8.53 8.04 15.61
CA LEU A 41 8.77 7.27 16.84
C LEU A 41 7.62 7.33 17.85
N SER A 42 7.10 8.53 18.15
CA SER A 42 6.02 8.71 19.15
C SER A 42 4.76 7.92 18.80
N ASN A 43 4.39 7.88 17.52
CA ASN A 43 3.21 7.17 17.05
C ASN A 43 3.42 5.65 17.13
N MET A 44 4.61 5.17 16.81
CA MET A 44 4.96 3.75 16.94
C MET A 44 4.85 3.27 18.38
N LEU A 45 5.40 4.02 19.33
CA LEU A 45 5.30 3.68 20.75
C LEU A 45 3.84 3.61 21.22
N HIS A 46 3.00 4.56 20.81
CA HIS A 46 1.58 4.54 21.17
C HIS A 46 0.80 3.40 20.52
N VAL A 47 1.11 3.03 19.27
CA VAL A 47 0.48 1.86 18.63
C VAL A 47 0.89 0.57 19.33
N PHE A 48 2.15 0.41 19.71
CA PHE A 48 2.59 -0.76 20.47
C PHE A 48 1.92 -0.85 21.84
N GLU A 49 1.87 0.26 22.58
CA GLU A 49 1.16 0.34 23.87
C GLU A 49 -0.33 0.00 23.72
N ALA A 50 -1.00 0.54 22.70
CA ALA A 50 -2.41 0.27 22.45
C ALA A 50 -2.70 -1.20 22.11
N PHE A 51 -1.74 -1.90 21.51
CA PHE A 51 -1.89 -3.30 21.11
C PHE A 51 -1.51 -4.31 22.19
N GLU A 52 -0.94 -3.90 23.35
CA GLU A 52 -0.57 -4.85 24.42
C GLU A 52 -1.76 -5.67 24.94
N ALA A 53 -2.96 -5.08 24.96
CA ALA A 53 -4.18 -5.75 25.41
C ALA A 53 -4.97 -6.43 24.28
N VAL A 54 -4.49 -6.37 23.03
CA VAL A 54 -5.19 -6.91 21.86
C VAL A 54 -4.75 -8.35 21.62
N PRO A 55 -5.67 -9.34 21.58
CA PRO A 55 -5.32 -10.75 21.40
C PRO A 55 -5.07 -11.09 19.92
N MET A 56 -4.22 -10.31 19.25
CA MET A 56 -3.83 -10.51 17.85
C MET A 56 -2.34 -10.19 17.68
N ASN A 57 -1.68 -10.91 16.78
CA ASN A 57 -0.32 -10.56 16.40
C ASN A 57 -0.34 -9.27 15.56
N LEU A 58 0.60 -8.37 15.80
CA LEU A 58 0.76 -7.13 15.03
C LEU A 58 2.18 -7.03 14.48
N ALA A 59 2.27 -6.69 13.19
CA ALA A 59 3.46 -6.18 12.55
C ALA A 59 3.13 -4.80 11.97
N VAL A 60 3.97 -3.80 12.23
CA VAL A 60 3.74 -2.43 11.76
C VAL A 60 4.66 -2.06 10.60
N LEU A 61 4.13 -1.32 9.64
CA LEU A 61 4.89 -0.73 8.54
C LEU A 61 5.11 0.75 8.81
N ALA A 62 6.36 1.21 8.72
CA ALA A 62 6.67 2.63 8.69
C ALA A 62 6.51 3.17 7.26
N ARG A 63 6.21 4.46 7.12
CA ARG A 63 6.14 5.18 5.86
C ARG A 63 7.52 5.21 5.24
N GLY A 64 7.63 4.68 4.04
CA GLY A 64 8.88 4.59 3.29
C GLY A 64 9.33 5.92 2.69
N SER A 65 8.37 6.77 2.31
CA SER A 65 8.63 8.11 1.77
C SER A 65 9.03 9.10 2.87
N SER A 66 10.18 8.79 3.48
CA SER A 66 10.78 9.41 4.65
C SER A 66 12.30 9.47 4.45
N ASP A 67 12.99 10.28 5.24
CA ASP A 67 14.45 10.36 5.17
C ASP A 67 15.11 9.07 5.70
N ARG A 68 16.34 8.79 5.26
CA ARG A 68 17.04 7.54 5.62
C ARG A 68 17.29 7.39 7.11
N ALA A 69 17.42 8.48 7.88
CA ALA A 69 17.60 8.40 9.34
C ALA A 69 16.28 8.04 10.03
N GLU A 70 15.15 8.58 9.57
CA GLU A 70 13.83 8.19 10.05
C GLU A 70 13.53 6.72 9.75
N LEU A 71 13.86 6.24 8.53
CA LEU A 71 13.69 4.82 8.18
C LEU A 71 14.50 3.88 9.08
N LYS A 72 15.75 4.25 9.39
CA LYS A 72 16.58 3.48 10.33
C LYS A 72 15.98 3.48 11.73
N THR A 73 15.57 4.65 12.21
CA THR A 73 14.91 4.79 13.52
C THR A 73 13.67 3.91 13.60
N ALA A 74 12.85 3.88 12.55
CA ALA A 74 11.65 3.06 12.53
C ALA A 74 11.97 1.56 12.71
N PHE A 75 13.00 1.04 12.02
CA PHE A 75 13.44 -0.33 12.23
C PHE A 75 14.01 -0.58 13.63
N GLU A 76 14.85 0.33 14.15
CA GLU A 76 15.40 0.24 15.52
C GLU A 76 14.30 0.18 16.59
N VAL A 77 13.16 0.83 16.34
CA VAL A 77 12.01 0.91 17.24
C VAL A 77 11.08 -0.30 17.12
N GLY A 78 11.15 -1.04 16.01
CA GLY A 78 10.39 -2.28 15.82
C GLY A 78 9.46 -2.31 14.61
N ALA A 79 9.62 -1.43 13.63
CA ALA A 79 8.93 -1.59 12.35
C ALA A 79 9.34 -2.92 11.71
N SER A 80 8.36 -3.69 11.22
CA SER A 80 8.62 -4.96 10.51
C SER A 80 8.91 -4.74 9.02
N GLY A 81 8.66 -3.54 8.53
CA GLY A 81 8.88 -3.17 7.14
C GLY A 81 8.52 -1.72 6.86
N LEU A 82 8.61 -1.36 5.58
CA LEU A 82 8.30 -0.04 5.07
C LEU A 82 7.12 -0.09 4.09
N LYS A 83 6.32 0.96 4.00
CA LYS A 83 5.27 1.15 3.02
C LYS A 83 5.53 2.41 2.19
N ILE A 84 5.78 2.22 0.90
CA ILE A 84 5.85 3.28 -0.10
C ILE A 84 4.45 3.51 -0.67
N HIS A 85 4.08 4.77 -0.90
CA HIS A 85 2.77 5.12 -1.46
C HIS A 85 2.84 6.42 -2.28
N GLU A 86 2.08 6.49 -3.37
CA GLU A 86 2.14 7.62 -4.33
C GLU A 86 1.76 8.96 -3.70
N ASP A 87 0.73 8.99 -2.84
CA ASP A 87 0.24 10.21 -2.16
C ASP A 87 1.31 10.95 -1.33
N VAL A 88 2.42 10.29 -0.99
CA VAL A 88 3.58 10.87 -0.29
C VAL A 88 4.88 10.68 -1.06
N GLY A 89 4.78 10.32 -2.35
CA GLY A 89 5.90 10.09 -3.27
C GLY A 89 6.32 8.62 -3.35
N ALA A 90 6.08 8.00 -4.50
CA ALA A 90 6.53 6.63 -4.84
C ALA A 90 7.68 6.66 -5.88
N PHE A 91 8.58 7.63 -5.77
CA PHE A 91 9.59 7.90 -6.78
C PHE A 91 10.76 6.89 -6.75
N PRO A 92 11.50 6.72 -7.87
CA PRO A 92 12.67 5.84 -7.94
C PRO A 92 13.69 6.01 -6.81
N SER A 93 13.97 7.24 -6.38
CA SER A 93 14.89 7.53 -5.28
C SER A 93 14.36 7.07 -3.91
N VAL A 94 13.05 7.14 -3.69
CA VAL A 94 12.38 6.65 -2.48
C VAL A 94 12.43 5.12 -2.45
N ILE A 95 12.13 4.48 -3.58
CA ILE A 95 12.19 3.02 -3.75
C ILE A 95 13.60 2.50 -3.42
N ASP A 96 14.63 3.10 -4.01
CA ASP A 96 16.01 2.70 -3.76
C ASP A 96 16.42 2.90 -2.29
N ALA A 97 16.05 4.03 -1.70
CA ALA A 97 16.36 4.32 -0.29
C ALA A 97 15.70 3.31 0.65
N CYS A 98 14.41 3.01 0.45
CA CYS A 98 13.67 2.04 1.25
C CYS A 98 14.27 0.65 1.15
N LEU A 99 14.51 0.16 -0.07
CA LEU A 99 15.05 -1.17 -0.30
C LEU A 99 16.46 -1.31 0.28
N SER A 100 17.32 -0.29 0.11
CA SER A 100 18.66 -0.28 0.68
C SER A 100 18.66 -0.36 2.22
N ILE A 101 17.71 0.31 2.88
CA ILE A 101 17.60 0.27 4.35
C ILE A 101 16.97 -1.05 4.81
N ALA A 102 15.93 -1.53 4.11
CA ALA A 102 15.27 -2.79 4.43
C ALA A 102 16.23 -4.00 4.29
N ASP A 103 17.09 -4.01 3.27
CA ASP A 103 18.13 -5.04 3.09
C ASP A 103 19.10 -5.11 4.28
N LEU A 104 19.47 -3.95 4.85
CA LEU A 104 20.34 -3.89 6.03
C LEU A 104 19.61 -4.27 7.32
N ALA A 105 18.33 -3.92 7.44
CA ALA A 105 17.52 -4.15 8.63
C ALA A 105 16.86 -5.55 8.68
N GLY A 106 16.81 -6.27 7.56
CA GLY A 106 16.11 -7.54 7.43
C GLY A 106 14.58 -7.40 7.38
N GLY A 107 14.07 -6.24 6.94
CA GLY A 107 12.64 -5.95 6.83
C GLY A 107 12.09 -6.12 5.40
N GLN A 108 10.77 -6.09 5.26
CA GLN A 108 10.12 -6.08 3.94
C GLN A 108 9.80 -4.65 3.49
N VAL A 109 9.70 -4.41 2.18
CA VAL A 109 9.12 -3.19 1.62
C VAL A 109 7.83 -3.54 0.89
N ALA A 110 6.75 -2.84 1.22
CA ALA A 110 5.50 -2.86 0.50
C ALA A 110 5.36 -1.58 -0.33
N ILE A 111 4.75 -1.68 -1.52
CA ILE A 111 4.61 -0.52 -2.41
C ILE A 111 3.21 -0.42 -3.02
N HIS A 112 2.70 0.80 -2.97
CA HIS A 112 1.69 1.35 -3.87
C HIS A 112 2.45 2.29 -4.82
N THR A 113 2.50 1.94 -6.12
CA THR A 113 3.35 2.62 -7.11
C THR A 113 2.73 3.94 -7.61
N ASP A 114 3.46 4.69 -8.42
CA ASP A 114 3.04 5.98 -8.97
C ASP A 114 1.92 5.79 -10.01
N GLY A 115 0.66 6.08 -9.63
CA GLY A 115 -0.50 5.92 -10.51
C GLY A 115 -0.60 6.98 -11.59
N LEU A 116 0.01 8.15 -11.36
CA LEU A 116 0.04 9.27 -12.30
C LEU A 116 1.17 9.13 -13.35
N ASN A 117 2.10 8.20 -13.14
CA ASN A 117 3.35 8.12 -13.89
C ASN A 117 4.14 9.44 -13.83
N GLU A 118 4.08 10.16 -12.71
CA GLU A 118 4.71 11.47 -12.53
C GLU A 118 6.24 11.39 -12.61
N ALA A 119 6.84 10.39 -11.95
CA ALA A 119 8.29 10.20 -11.91
C ALA A 119 8.82 9.25 -12.99
N GLY A 120 7.92 8.68 -13.81
CA GLY A 120 8.27 7.73 -14.87
C GLY A 120 7.16 6.69 -15.08
N ALA A 121 7.35 5.86 -16.09
CA ALA A 121 6.48 4.71 -16.33
C ALA A 121 6.84 3.56 -15.37
N LEU A 122 6.09 2.46 -15.46
CA LEU A 122 6.36 1.26 -14.68
C LEU A 122 7.80 0.73 -14.85
N ALA A 123 8.40 0.92 -16.03
CA ALA A 123 9.77 0.49 -16.31
C ALA A 123 10.80 1.17 -15.39
N GLU A 124 10.63 2.46 -15.11
CA GLU A 124 11.49 3.21 -14.19
C GLU A 124 11.35 2.71 -12.74
N THR A 125 10.11 2.39 -12.32
CA THR A 125 9.86 1.76 -11.01
C THR A 125 10.53 0.39 -10.91
N ILE A 126 10.42 -0.47 -11.94
CA ILE A 126 11.09 -1.78 -11.98
C ILE A 126 12.62 -1.62 -11.98
N ALA A 127 13.14 -0.65 -12.72
CA ALA A 127 14.58 -0.34 -12.72
C ALA A 127 15.05 0.11 -11.33
N ALA A 128 14.26 0.91 -10.61
CA ALA A 128 14.55 1.36 -9.25
C ALA A 128 14.51 0.21 -8.23
N ILE A 129 13.63 -0.78 -8.41
CA ILE A 129 13.62 -2.01 -7.61
C ILE A 129 14.95 -2.76 -7.77
N ALA A 130 15.58 -2.65 -8.94
CA ALA A 130 16.93 -3.15 -9.22
C ALA A 130 17.12 -4.64 -8.91
N GLY A 131 16.05 -5.42 -9.09
CA GLY A 131 16.05 -6.85 -8.82
C GLY A 131 16.13 -7.24 -7.35
N ARG A 132 15.72 -6.35 -6.44
CA ARG A 132 15.49 -6.67 -5.03
C ARG A 132 14.06 -7.17 -4.82
N SER A 133 13.81 -7.88 -3.72
CA SER A 133 12.46 -8.33 -3.36
C SER A 133 11.61 -7.16 -2.89
N ILE A 134 10.36 -7.08 -3.33
CA ILE A 134 9.40 -6.08 -2.86
C ILE A 134 7.97 -6.62 -2.96
N HIS A 135 7.10 -6.24 -2.03
CA HIS A 135 5.69 -6.61 -2.02
C HIS A 135 4.85 -5.53 -2.71
N ALA A 136 4.41 -5.79 -3.94
CA ALA A 136 3.51 -4.90 -4.65
C ALA A 136 2.05 -5.11 -4.21
N TYR A 137 1.41 -4.04 -3.70
CA TYR A 137 0.00 -4.06 -3.30
C TYR A 137 -0.90 -3.87 -4.52
N HIS A 138 -2.12 -4.43 -4.44
CA HIS A 138 -3.20 -4.31 -5.43
C HIS A 138 -2.71 -4.26 -6.89
N VAL A 139 -1.95 -5.30 -7.28
CA VAL A 139 -1.22 -5.36 -8.57
C VAL A 139 -2.11 -5.27 -9.81
N GLU A 140 -3.40 -5.54 -9.66
CA GLU A 140 -4.39 -5.38 -10.73
C GLU A 140 -4.63 -3.89 -11.08
N GLY A 141 -4.40 -2.99 -10.12
CA GLY A 141 -4.22 -1.54 -10.32
C GLY A 141 -5.39 -0.61 -9.98
N SER A 142 -6.61 -1.09 -9.73
CA SER A 142 -7.74 -0.23 -9.32
C SER A 142 -7.51 0.33 -7.92
N GLY A 143 -6.85 -0.43 -7.05
CA GLY A 143 -6.38 0.04 -5.75
C GLY A 143 -5.36 1.18 -5.84
N GLY A 144 -4.71 1.34 -7.00
CA GLY A 144 -3.73 2.39 -7.31
C GLY A 144 -2.40 1.82 -7.82
N GLY A 145 -1.60 2.69 -8.43
CA GLY A 145 -0.37 2.33 -9.12
C GLY A 145 -0.43 2.48 -10.64
N HIS A 146 0.73 2.37 -11.30
CA HIS A 146 0.95 2.74 -12.70
C HIS A 146 -0.21 2.37 -13.64
N ALA A 147 -0.90 3.38 -14.16
CA ALA A 147 -1.94 3.19 -15.17
C ALA A 147 -1.33 3.18 -16.58
N PRO A 148 -1.77 2.28 -17.48
CA PRO A 148 -2.76 1.23 -17.27
C PRO A 148 -2.16 -0.14 -16.88
N ASN A 149 -0.82 -0.25 -16.84
CA ASN A 149 -0.13 -1.54 -16.99
C ASN A 149 0.55 -2.07 -15.71
N LEU A 150 0.19 -1.60 -14.52
CA LEU A 150 0.78 -2.07 -13.24
C LEU A 150 0.91 -3.60 -13.16
N ILE A 151 -0.10 -4.34 -13.64
CA ILE A 151 -0.14 -5.81 -13.56
C ILE A 151 1.08 -6.49 -14.21
N GLU A 152 1.76 -5.83 -15.15
CA GLU A 152 3.00 -6.32 -15.76
C GLU A 152 4.14 -6.47 -14.75
N ILE A 153 4.08 -5.78 -13.60
CA ILE A 153 5.04 -5.94 -12.50
C ILE A 153 5.12 -7.38 -12.00
N CYS A 154 4.03 -8.16 -12.11
CA CYS A 154 3.98 -9.56 -11.72
C CYS A 154 4.81 -10.49 -12.62
N SER A 155 5.33 -9.99 -13.74
CA SER A 155 6.23 -10.75 -14.62
C SER A 155 7.63 -10.96 -14.01
N ASP A 156 8.02 -10.14 -13.04
CA ASP A 156 9.29 -10.27 -12.35
C ASP A 156 9.16 -11.23 -11.15
N PRO A 157 9.92 -12.35 -11.10
CA PRO A 157 9.80 -13.38 -10.07
C PRO A 157 10.20 -12.91 -8.66
N ARG A 158 10.80 -11.73 -8.53
CA ARG A 158 11.20 -11.14 -7.25
C ARG A 158 10.10 -10.28 -6.65
N ILE A 159 9.03 -10.04 -7.40
CA ILE A 159 7.86 -9.29 -6.94
C ILE A 159 6.92 -10.24 -6.22
N ILE A 160 6.60 -9.90 -4.97
CA ILE A 160 5.56 -10.56 -4.21
C ILE A 160 4.27 -9.78 -4.47
N GLY A 161 3.51 -10.18 -5.49
CA GLY A 161 2.26 -9.51 -5.84
C GLY A 161 1.11 -9.88 -4.89
N SER A 162 0.26 -8.92 -4.56
CA SER A 162 -1.02 -9.17 -3.88
C SER A 162 -2.16 -8.37 -4.49
N SER A 163 -3.36 -8.91 -4.39
CA SER A 163 -4.61 -8.19 -4.67
C SER A 163 -5.24 -7.67 -3.38
N THR A 164 -6.12 -6.68 -3.49
CA THR A 164 -7.05 -6.29 -2.42
C THR A 164 -8.44 -6.87 -2.71
N ASN A 165 -9.28 -6.94 -1.68
CA ASN A 165 -10.56 -7.65 -1.77
C ASN A 165 -11.68 -6.99 -2.62
N PRO A 166 -11.76 -5.67 -2.88
CA PRO A 166 -12.95 -5.12 -3.57
C PRO A 166 -13.07 -5.57 -5.02
N THR A 167 -11.97 -6.02 -5.62
CA THR A 167 -11.89 -6.54 -6.98
C THR A 167 -12.07 -8.05 -7.07
N LEU A 168 -12.33 -8.75 -5.95
CA LEU A 168 -12.32 -10.21 -5.86
C LEU A 168 -13.63 -10.79 -5.29
N PRO A 169 -14.27 -11.78 -5.97
CA PRO A 169 -14.08 -12.10 -7.39
C PRO A 169 -14.67 -11.01 -8.29
N TRP A 170 -14.36 -11.08 -9.58
CA TRP A 170 -15.07 -10.29 -10.59
C TRP A 170 -16.58 -10.56 -10.54
N SER A 171 -17.38 -9.50 -10.63
CA SER A 171 -18.83 -9.55 -10.72
C SER A 171 -19.35 -8.53 -11.74
N VAL A 172 -20.64 -8.64 -12.09
CA VAL A 172 -21.31 -7.68 -12.98
C VAL A 172 -21.31 -6.24 -12.45
N ASN A 173 -21.11 -6.05 -11.14
CA ASN A 173 -21.08 -4.73 -10.50
C ASN A 173 -19.67 -4.19 -10.29
N SER A 174 -18.61 -5.00 -10.46
CA SER A 174 -17.26 -4.67 -10.02
C SER A 174 -16.73 -3.36 -10.63
N VAL A 175 -16.90 -3.15 -11.94
CA VAL A 175 -16.42 -1.92 -12.59
C VAL A 175 -17.22 -0.71 -12.15
N ALA A 176 -18.55 -0.83 -12.07
CA ALA A 176 -19.42 0.27 -11.71
C ALA A 176 -19.16 0.72 -10.27
N GLU A 177 -19.09 -0.21 -9.33
CA GLU A 177 -18.79 0.09 -7.93
C GLU A 177 -17.40 0.71 -7.76
N GLN A 178 -16.37 0.13 -8.38
CA GLN A 178 -14.99 0.64 -8.29
C GLN A 178 -14.87 2.04 -8.89
N LEU A 179 -15.51 2.31 -10.03
CA LEU A 179 -15.48 3.63 -10.67
C LEU A 179 -16.13 4.69 -9.76
N GLU A 180 -17.29 4.37 -9.21
CA GLU A 180 -18.01 5.27 -8.29
C GLU A 180 -17.22 5.52 -7.01
N MET A 181 -16.56 4.49 -6.47
CA MET A 181 -15.66 4.62 -5.33
C MET A 181 -14.49 5.54 -5.66
N ILE A 182 -13.81 5.36 -6.80
CA ILE A 182 -12.65 6.18 -7.20
C ILE A 182 -13.04 7.65 -7.39
N ILE A 183 -14.16 7.93 -8.06
CA ILE A 183 -14.69 9.28 -8.24
C ILE A 183 -14.95 9.93 -6.87
N THR A 184 -15.54 9.18 -5.94
CA THR A 184 -15.89 9.68 -4.61
C THR A 184 -14.66 9.97 -3.76
N VAL A 185 -13.74 9.01 -3.63
CA VAL A 185 -12.58 9.13 -2.71
C VAL A 185 -11.55 10.15 -3.20
N HIS A 186 -11.43 10.36 -4.52
CA HIS A 186 -10.55 11.39 -5.10
C HIS A 186 -11.28 12.71 -5.38
N ARG A 187 -12.58 12.81 -5.06
CA ARG A 187 -13.41 14.01 -5.25
C ARG A 187 -13.40 14.54 -6.69
N LEU A 188 -13.48 13.63 -7.66
CA LEU A 188 -13.45 13.94 -9.08
C LEU A 188 -14.77 14.55 -9.55
N ASP A 189 -14.71 15.51 -10.47
CA ASP A 189 -15.90 16.10 -11.11
C ASP A 189 -16.31 15.26 -12.33
N ARG A 190 -17.54 14.76 -12.31
CA ARG A 190 -18.12 13.97 -13.41
C ARG A 190 -18.26 14.74 -14.71
N ASN A 191 -18.32 16.07 -14.63
CA ASN A 191 -18.44 16.94 -15.80
C ASN A 191 -17.07 17.31 -16.39
N ASN A 192 -15.98 17.01 -15.66
CA ASN A 192 -14.62 17.22 -16.11
C ASN A 192 -14.14 15.96 -16.88
N PRO A 193 -13.78 16.09 -18.17
CA PRO A 193 -13.37 14.95 -18.98
C PRO A 193 -12.01 14.36 -18.56
N GLU A 194 -11.07 15.18 -18.06
CA GLU A 194 -9.77 14.73 -17.56
C GLU A 194 -9.93 13.90 -16.28
N ASP A 195 -10.76 14.36 -15.34
CA ASP A 195 -11.09 13.63 -14.12
C ASP A 195 -11.69 12.25 -14.42
N MET A 196 -12.63 12.20 -15.36
CA MET A 196 -13.26 10.95 -15.79
C MET A 196 -12.32 10.06 -16.60
N ALA A 197 -11.33 10.63 -17.31
CA ALA A 197 -10.28 9.86 -17.96
C ALA A 197 -9.38 9.19 -16.92
N ALA A 198 -8.88 9.95 -15.93
CA ALA A 198 -8.06 9.42 -14.84
C ALA A 198 -8.77 8.29 -14.06
N ALA A 199 -10.08 8.45 -13.78
CA ALA A 199 -10.87 7.43 -13.11
C ALA A 199 -10.95 6.11 -13.92
N ARG A 200 -11.14 6.22 -15.25
CA ARG A 200 -11.24 5.05 -16.15
C ARG A 200 -9.88 4.42 -16.45
N ASP A 201 -8.82 5.23 -16.47
CA ASP A 201 -7.46 4.72 -16.59
C ASP A 201 -7.09 3.85 -15.40
N ARG A 202 -7.62 4.14 -14.21
CA ARG A 202 -7.43 3.34 -12.99
C ARG A 202 -8.35 2.11 -12.92
N VAL A 203 -9.65 2.26 -13.23
CA VAL A 203 -10.64 1.17 -13.10
C VAL A 203 -10.87 0.49 -14.44
N ARG A 204 -10.24 -0.68 -14.64
CA ARG A 204 -10.21 -1.37 -15.93
C ARG A 204 -10.79 -2.78 -15.82
N ALA A 205 -11.82 -3.06 -16.62
CA ALA A 205 -12.42 -4.39 -16.69
C ALA A 205 -11.40 -5.49 -16.99
N SER A 206 -10.47 -5.23 -17.91
CA SER A 206 -9.50 -6.20 -18.40
C SER A 206 -8.41 -6.59 -17.42
N THR A 207 -8.13 -5.78 -16.39
CA THR A 207 -7.12 -6.11 -15.37
C THR A 207 -7.75 -6.63 -14.07
N ILE A 208 -9.06 -6.39 -13.86
CA ILE A 208 -9.82 -6.95 -12.73
C ILE A 208 -10.30 -8.39 -13.06
N ALA A 209 -10.70 -8.66 -14.30
CA ALA A 209 -11.19 -9.97 -14.77
C ALA A 209 -10.05 -10.98 -14.97
#